data_AF-A0A7Y5R6M3-F1
#
_entry.id   AF-A0A7Y5R6M3-F1
#
_cell.length_a   1.000
_cell.length_b   1.000
_cell.length_c   1.000
_cell.angle_alpha   90.00
_cell.angle_beta   90.00
_cell.angle_gamma   90.00
#
_symmetry.space_group_name_H-M   'P 1'
#
loop_
_entity.id
_entity.type
_entity.pdbx_description
1 polymer ?
#
loop_
_entity_poly.entity_id
_entity_poly.type
_entity_poly.pdbx_seq_one_letter_code
_entity_poly.pdbx_strand_id
1 'polypeptide(L)'
;MRYLTFLIALTCLFAAGSCEIDNSSPEVDENGLTPAINDLISAENLDALVNLGLQINGGATPPKLENEYVVSTCVLANSTAGDTPGSVTQDFFVRLYDQNDFEITVDYRHGTQHGEAVGSYIVGKDCSFSVFIEVNEINSTTGLQAKLVLVVSGTFVNNGIENIQVANLMLDDFGDPQGIWISNGTGRLFIDQDGFSTVVGGSSAWYAQLPDCPCEYKTDIDGKTEMCGMWVDCGPAAQAYHYGATYEIRWAPEEADNPGQQCTYDANKRLITAGIAAGTPDKISPRSCGIPTLSTCDHYTEDVLPWGNTAYTSICGGSANDIIPCWQYLQNWPPNKGDNCLENEINGISHLSIMLGNMNCEHATAIFKIIDESQAAQPELRLYMRGDLNYTPLNLKVYLMEIFAEFDCTDTPDETYCIALQEAIDNL
;
A
#
# COMPACT_ATOMS: atom_id res chain seq x y z
N MET A 1 -25.82 -82.09 -1.94
CA MET A 1 -27.11 -81.40 -2.20
C MET A 1 -26.93 -79.97 -1.72
N ARG A 2 -27.29 -78.89 -2.39
CA ARG A 2 -27.85 -78.61 -3.72
C ARG A 2 -27.89 -77.06 -3.76
N TYR A 3 -27.29 -76.44 -4.78
CA TYR A 3 -27.56 -75.09 -5.32
C TYR A 3 -27.37 -73.86 -4.39
N LEU A 4 -26.41 -72.97 -4.64
CA LEU A 4 -26.32 -71.98 -5.74
C LEU A 4 -27.24 -70.77 -5.48
N THR A 5 -26.64 -69.68 -4.98
CA THR A 5 -27.15 -68.32 -5.19
C THR A 5 -25.99 -67.46 -5.66
N PHE A 6 -26.05 -67.09 -6.94
CA PHE A 6 -25.18 -66.15 -7.63
C PHE A 6 -25.34 -64.74 -7.02
N LEU A 7 -24.23 -64.08 -6.67
CA LEU A 7 -24.16 -62.62 -6.67
C LEU A 7 -22.90 -62.22 -7.42
N ILE A 8 -23.10 -61.72 -8.65
CA ILE A 8 -22.06 -61.15 -9.50
C ILE A 8 -21.71 -59.80 -8.90
N ALA A 9 -20.57 -59.72 -8.20
CA ALA A 9 -19.96 -58.45 -7.83
C ALA A 9 -19.19 -57.93 -9.04
N LEU A 10 -19.75 -56.93 -9.70
CA LEU A 10 -19.14 -56.15 -10.77
C LEU A 10 -17.97 -55.35 -10.16
N THR A 11 -16.76 -55.89 -10.23
CA THR A 11 -15.52 -55.15 -9.94
C THR A 11 -15.27 -54.14 -11.05
N CYS A 12 -15.75 -52.91 -10.87
CA CYS A 12 -15.25 -51.75 -11.59
C CYS A 12 -13.79 -51.51 -11.15
N LEU A 13 -12.85 -51.85 -12.02
CA LEU A 13 -11.51 -51.26 -12.01
C LEU A 13 -11.68 -49.75 -12.24
N PHE A 14 -11.71 -48.98 -11.16
CA PHE A 14 -11.33 -47.57 -11.24
C PHE A 14 -9.81 -47.52 -11.34
N ALA A 15 -9.31 -47.47 -12.58
CA ALA A 15 -8.00 -46.90 -12.84
C ALA A 15 -8.08 -45.43 -12.44
N ALA A 16 -7.68 -45.12 -11.21
CA ALA A 16 -7.34 -43.77 -10.83
C ALA A 16 -6.08 -43.39 -11.62
N GLY A 17 -6.29 -42.84 -12.81
CA GLY A 17 -5.30 -41.98 -13.45
C GLY A 17 -5.13 -40.78 -12.53
N SER A 18 -4.17 -40.87 -11.62
CA SER A 18 -3.56 -39.69 -11.01
C SER A 18 -2.92 -38.92 -12.15
N CYS A 19 -3.64 -37.95 -12.72
CA CYS A 19 -2.99 -36.82 -13.35
C CYS A 19 -2.18 -36.14 -12.24
N GLU A 20 -0.88 -36.44 -12.15
CA GLU A 20 0.06 -35.41 -11.74
C GLU A 20 -0.20 -34.24 -12.69
N ILE A 21 -0.84 -33.20 -12.17
CA ILE A 21 -0.70 -31.89 -12.77
C ILE A 21 0.77 -31.59 -12.59
N ASP A 22 1.50 -31.60 -13.71
CA ASP A 22 2.89 -31.20 -13.79
C ASP A 22 2.95 -29.71 -13.40
N ASN A 23 2.97 -29.44 -12.10
CA ASN A 23 3.31 -28.14 -11.55
C ASN A 23 4.83 -28.00 -11.63
N SER A 24 5.38 -28.01 -12.86
CA SER A 24 6.71 -27.49 -13.08
C SER A 24 6.61 -25.98 -12.93
N SER A 25 6.68 -25.50 -11.69
CA SER A 25 7.02 -24.10 -11.44
C SER A 25 8.25 -23.80 -12.30
N PRO A 26 8.24 -22.73 -13.10
CA PRO A 26 9.34 -22.48 -14.02
C PRO A 26 10.65 -22.38 -13.20
N GLU A 27 11.63 -23.18 -13.57
CA GLU A 27 12.82 -23.42 -12.74
C GLU A 27 13.78 -22.23 -12.82
N VAL A 28 14.18 -21.74 -11.65
CA VAL A 28 15.35 -20.88 -11.48
C VAL A 28 16.53 -21.74 -11.05
N ASP A 29 17.72 -21.39 -11.50
CA ASP A 29 18.97 -22.05 -11.11
C ASP A 29 19.34 -21.74 -9.64
N GLU A 30 20.40 -22.35 -9.12
CA GLU A 30 20.87 -22.15 -7.73
C GLU A 30 21.19 -20.68 -7.41
N ASN A 31 21.46 -19.85 -8.42
CA ASN A 31 21.70 -18.42 -8.29
C ASN A 31 20.40 -17.58 -8.27
N GLY A 32 19.23 -18.21 -8.37
CA GLY A 32 17.92 -17.56 -8.38
C GLY A 32 17.55 -16.90 -9.70
N LEU A 33 18.34 -17.11 -10.77
CA LEU A 33 18.08 -16.59 -12.11
C LEU A 33 17.54 -17.68 -13.03
N THR A 34 16.86 -17.29 -14.11
CA THR A 34 16.45 -18.24 -15.15
C THR A 34 17.62 -18.60 -16.06
N PRO A 35 17.56 -19.75 -16.76
CA PRO A 35 18.54 -20.08 -17.79
C PRO A 35 18.68 -19.00 -18.88
N ALA A 36 17.57 -18.36 -19.27
CA ALA A 36 17.58 -17.30 -20.27
C ALA A 36 18.36 -16.06 -19.81
N ILE A 37 18.29 -15.70 -18.52
CA ILE A 37 19.12 -14.64 -17.94
C ILE A 37 20.59 -15.08 -17.91
N ASN A 38 20.86 -16.33 -17.48
CA ASN A 38 22.23 -16.87 -17.43
C ASN A 38 22.90 -16.97 -18.82
N ASP A 39 22.12 -17.12 -19.89
CA ASP A 39 22.60 -17.05 -21.28
C ASP A 39 22.82 -15.60 -21.76
N LEU A 40 22.03 -14.65 -21.24
CA LEU A 40 22.07 -13.24 -21.62
C LEU A 40 23.25 -12.48 -20.98
N ILE A 41 23.57 -12.79 -19.71
CA ILE A 41 24.65 -12.13 -18.97
C ILE A 41 25.66 -13.14 -18.42
N SER A 42 26.94 -12.90 -18.68
CA SER A 42 28.02 -13.71 -18.11
C SER A 42 28.14 -13.49 -16.59
N ALA A 43 28.70 -14.47 -15.88
CA ALA A 43 28.97 -14.35 -14.45
C ALA A 43 29.85 -13.12 -14.10
N GLU A 44 30.84 -12.81 -14.94
CA GLU A 44 31.71 -11.63 -14.75
C GLU A 44 30.91 -10.30 -14.85
N ASN A 45 29.98 -10.22 -15.79
CA ASN A 45 29.14 -9.03 -15.95
C ASN A 45 28.07 -8.95 -14.85
N LEU A 46 27.58 -10.08 -14.36
CA LEU A 46 26.70 -10.14 -13.19
C LEU A 46 27.43 -9.62 -11.94
N ASP A 47 28.67 -10.08 -11.71
CA ASP A 47 29.52 -9.58 -10.62
C ASP A 47 29.78 -8.08 -10.77
N ALA A 48 29.97 -7.57 -11.99
CA ALA A 48 30.15 -6.14 -12.25
C ALA A 48 28.92 -5.32 -11.84
N LEU A 49 27.70 -5.80 -12.09
CA LEU A 49 26.45 -5.17 -11.64
C LEU A 49 26.34 -5.15 -10.11
N VAL A 50 26.64 -6.27 -9.45
CA VAL A 50 26.63 -6.35 -7.98
C VAL A 50 27.68 -5.40 -7.38
N ASN A 51 28.87 -5.32 -7.98
CA ASN A 51 29.94 -4.40 -7.56
C ASN A 51 29.58 -2.91 -7.78
N LEU A 52 28.70 -2.60 -8.73
CA LEU A 52 28.10 -1.26 -8.85
C LEU A 52 27.16 -0.92 -7.69
N GLY A 53 26.71 -1.93 -6.93
CA GLY A 53 25.75 -1.79 -5.83
C GLY A 53 24.33 -2.17 -6.21
N LEU A 54 24.11 -2.79 -7.38
CA LEU A 54 22.80 -3.30 -7.76
C LEU A 54 22.42 -4.48 -6.87
N GLN A 55 21.25 -4.41 -6.25
CA GLN A 55 20.60 -5.52 -5.59
C GLN A 55 19.83 -6.34 -6.62
N ILE A 56 20.19 -7.62 -6.76
CA ILE A 56 19.50 -8.55 -7.65
C ILE A 56 18.59 -9.43 -6.81
N ASN A 57 17.29 -9.34 -7.07
CA ASN A 57 16.24 -10.10 -6.40
C ASN A 57 15.89 -11.31 -7.26
N GLY A 58 16.58 -12.43 -7.01
CA GLY A 58 16.28 -13.70 -7.65
C GLY A 58 15.05 -14.39 -7.06
N GLY A 59 14.59 -15.44 -7.74
CA GLY A 59 13.46 -16.26 -7.30
C GLY A 59 12.47 -16.56 -8.41
N ALA A 60 11.60 -17.55 -8.15
CA ALA A 60 10.69 -18.09 -9.14
C ALA A 60 9.26 -17.49 -9.10
N THR A 61 9.02 -16.50 -8.25
CA THR A 61 7.69 -15.94 -8.00
C THR A 61 7.78 -14.41 -7.96
N PRO A 62 8.19 -13.74 -9.05
CA PRO A 62 8.19 -12.30 -9.10
C PRO A 62 6.76 -11.73 -9.01
N PRO A 63 6.60 -10.49 -8.52
CA PRO A 63 5.33 -9.78 -8.62
C PRO A 63 4.90 -9.61 -10.08
N LYS A 64 3.61 -9.38 -10.29
CA LYS A 64 3.08 -8.99 -11.59
C LYS A 64 3.24 -7.47 -11.77
N LEU A 65 3.93 -7.05 -12.83
CA LEU A 65 4.17 -5.63 -13.14
C LEU A 65 3.40 -5.23 -14.41
N GLU A 66 2.61 -4.15 -14.33
CA GLU A 66 1.68 -3.78 -15.40
C GLU A 66 1.43 -2.27 -15.49
N ASN A 67 2.50 -1.45 -15.43
CA ASN A 67 2.42 0.01 -15.41
C ASN A 67 3.67 0.70 -15.99
N GLU A 68 3.59 2.01 -16.22
CA GLU A 68 4.74 2.91 -16.41
C GLU A 68 5.12 3.55 -15.08
N TYR A 69 6.40 3.53 -14.73
CA TYR A 69 6.96 4.08 -13.50
C TYR A 69 7.96 5.18 -13.83
N VAL A 70 8.09 6.16 -12.94
CA VAL A 70 9.04 7.28 -13.08
C VAL A 70 10.00 7.33 -11.91
N VAL A 71 11.29 7.42 -12.22
CA VAL A 71 12.38 7.72 -11.29
C VAL A 71 12.63 9.23 -11.32
N SER A 72 12.22 9.95 -10.28
CA SER A 72 12.31 11.42 -10.19
C SER A 72 12.35 11.85 -8.72
N THR A 73 13.45 12.31 -8.14
CA THR A 73 14.69 12.90 -8.66
C THR A 73 15.75 11.82 -8.92
N CYS A 74 15.98 11.48 -10.19
CA CYS A 74 16.92 10.43 -10.56
C CYS A 74 18.38 10.84 -10.26
N VAL A 75 19.11 10.00 -9.52
CA VAL A 75 20.50 10.25 -9.10
C VAL A 75 21.40 9.13 -9.58
N LEU A 76 22.56 9.49 -10.12
CA LEU A 76 23.65 8.56 -10.38
C LEU A 76 24.29 8.12 -9.04
N ALA A 77 23.88 6.98 -8.51
CA ALA A 77 24.37 6.45 -7.24
C ALA A 77 25.81 5.94 -7.32
N ASN A 78 26.19 5.31 -8.43
CA ASN A 78 27.53 4.77 -8.64
C ASN A 78 27.88 4.67 -10.13
N SER A 79 29.17 4.67 -10.46
CA SER A 79 29.66 4.50 -11.83
C SER A 79 31.06 3.90 -11.85
N THR A 80 31.28 2.94 -12.75
CA THR A 80 32.61 2.46 -13.15
C THR A 80 33.04 3.02 -14.51
N ALA A 81 32.18 3.84 -15.14
CA ALA A 81 32.42 4.47 -16.44
C ALA A 81 33.12 5.83 -16.35
N GLY A 82 33.59 6.23 -15.16
CA GLY A 82 34.34 7.48 -14.95
C GLY A 82 33.48 8.72 -14.66
N ASP A 83 32.18 8.54 -14.46
CA ASP A 83 31.28 9.62 -14.03
C ASP A 83 31.46 9.93 -12.54
N THR A 84 30.90 11.05 -12.08
CA THR A 84 30.93 11.44 -10.66
C THR A 84 29.61 11.07 -9.97
N PRO A 85 29.61 10.11 -9.02
CA PRO A 85 28.42 9.76 -8.26
C PRO A 85 27.82 10.95 -7.49
N GLY A 86 26.51 10.89 -7.25
CA GLY A 86 25.71 11.91 -6.55
C GLY A 86 25.15 13.01 -7.45
N SER A 87 25.41 12.99 -8.76
CA SER A 87 24.81 13.93 -9.70
C SER A 87 23.36 13.57 -10.00
N VAL A 88 22.47 14.57 -9.95
CA VAL A 88 21.10 14.45 -10.45
C VAL A 88 21.12 14.36 -11.98
N THR A 89 20.34 13.44 -12.53
CA THR A 89 20.18 13.22 -13.97
C THR A 89 18.75 13.57 -14.40
N GLN A 90 18.41 13.30 -15.66
CA GLN A 90 17.04 13.44 -16.12
C GLN A 90 16.19 12.30 -15.54
N ASP A 91 14.88 12.52 -15.46
CA ASP A 91 13.95 11.48 -15.04
C ASP A 91 14.07 10.25 -15.95
N PHE A 92 13.98 9.09 -15.32
CA PHE A 92 14.00 7.80 -16.01
C PHE A 92 12.58 7.24 -15.97
N PHE A 93 12.03 6.85 -17.12
CA PHE A 93 10.74 6.17 -17.14
C PHE A 93 10.90 4.77 -17.68
N VAL A 94 10.24 3.83 -17.02
CA VAL A 94 10.23 2.41 -17.38
C VAL A 94 8.79 1.91 -17.36
N ARG A 95 8.36 1.34 -18.48
CA ARG A 95 7.06 0.68 -18.61
C ARG A 95 7.26 -0.82 -18.65
N LEU A 96 6.62 -1.52 -17.74
CA LEU A 96 6.69 -2.96 -17.55
C LEU A 96 5.29 -3.53 -17.77
N TYR A 97 5.12 -4.42 -18.74
CA TYR A 97 3.80 -4.92 -19.14
C TYR A 97 3.88 -6.25 -19.89
N ASP A 98 2.72 -6.86 -20.15
CA ASP A 98 2.58 -8.13 -20.87
C ASP A 98 3.46 -9.25 -20.29
N GLN A 99 3.56 -9.31 -18.95
CA GLN A 99 4.30 -10.35 -18.24
C GLN A 99 3.64 -11.72 -18.45
N ASN A 100 4.43 -12.67 -18.93
CA ASN A 100 4.06 -14.07 -19.10
C ASN A 100 5.17 -14.96 -18.56
N ASP A 101 4.90 -15.64 -17.45
CA ASP A 101 5.90 -16.37 -16.66
C ASP A 101 7.10 -15.46 -16.29
N PHE A 102 8.29 -15.76 -16.81
CA PHE A 102 9.52 -14.98 -16.61
C PHE A 102 9.85 -14.04 -17.77
N GLU A 103 8.98 -13.93 -18.77
CA GLU A 103 9.13 -12.95 -19.84
C GLU A 103 8.30 -11.71 -19.50
N ILE A 104 8.81 -10.53 -19.83
CA ILE A 104 8.11 -9.26 -19.63
C ILE A 104 8.48 -8.31 -20.77
N THR A 105 7.58 -7.42 -21.17
CA THR A 105 7.88 -6.37 -22.15
C THR A 105 8.31 -5.10 -21.44
N VAL A 106 9.37 -4.45 -21.94
CA VAL A 106 9.91 -3.21 -21.36
C VAL A 106 10.04 -2.11 -22.40
N ASP A 107 9.38 -0.99 -22.16
CA ASP A 107 9.70 0.28 -22.83
C ASP A 107 10.43 1.18 -21.82
N TYR A 108 11.48 1.90 -22.24
CA TYR A 108 12.12 2.88 -21.37
C TYR A 108 12.46 4.17 -22.12
N ARG A 109 12.56 5.27 -21.37
CA ARG A 109 13.05 6.56 -21.86
C ARG A 109 13.90 7.25 -20.79
N HIS A 110 15.06 7.72 -21.21
CA HIS A 110 15.96 8.52 -20.38
C HIS A 110 16.57 9.62 -21.26
N GLY A 111 16.03 10.83 -21.15
CA GLY A 111 16.37 11.94 -22.03
C GLY A 111 16.13 11.67 -23.51
N THR A 112 17.17 11.80 -24.34
CA THR A 112 17.08 11.56 -25.79
C THR A 112 17.34 10.11 -26.20
N GLN A 113 17.63 9.23 -25.24
CA GLN A 113 17.92 7.82 -25.52
C GLN A 113 16.62 7.03 -25.62
N HIS A 114 16.49 6.31 -26.73
CA HIS A 114 15.46 5.31 -27.00
C HIS A 114 16.18 4.05 -27.49
N GLY A 115 15.91 2.92 -26.84
CA GLY A 115 16.43 1.60 -27.24
C GLY A 115 15.29 0.66 -27.61
N GLU A 116 15.59 -0.33 -28.44
CA GLU A 116 14.68 -1.44 -28.73
C GLU A 116 15.13 -2.63 -27.88
N ALA A 117 14.27 -3.07 -26.95
CA ALA A 117 14.54 -4.28 -26.17
C ALA A 117 14.53 -5.49 -27.10
N VAL A 118 15.61 -6.27 -27.08
CA VAL A 118 15.72 -7.51 -27.88
C VAL A 118 15.05 -8.68 -27.15
N GLY A 119 15.14 -8.66 -25.82
CA GLY A 119 14.49 -9.60 -24.92
C GLY A 119 14.55 -9.06 -23.49
N SER A 120 13.55 -9.41 -22.68
CA SER A 120 13.48 -8.98 -21.29
C SER A 120 12.88 -10.07 -20.41
N TYR A 121 13.56 -10.30 -19.28
CA TYR A 121 13.26 -11.39 -18.36
C TYR A 121 13.13 -10.86 -16.94
N ILE A 122 12.15 -11.37 -16.20
CA ILE A 122 11.89 -10.99 -14.81
C ILE A 122 12.15 -12.19 -13.90
N VAL A 123 12.78 -11.93 -12.75
CA VAL A 123 12.91 -12.85 -11.62
C VAL A 123 12.58 -12.12 -10.34
N GLY A 124 12.28 -12.86 -9.29
CA GLY A 124 11.89 -12.25 -8.04
C GLY A 124 11.21 -13.20 -7.09
N LYS A 125 10.95 -12.69 -5.90
CA LYS A 125 10.22 -13.40 -4.88
C LYS A 125 9.32 -12.41 -4.16
N ASP A 126 8.08 -12.82 -3.96
CA ASP A 126 7.05 -12.04 -3.28
C ASP A 126 6.85 -10.70 -4.04
N CYS A 127 7.36 -9.57 -3.57
CA CYS A 127 7.29 -8.29 -4.30
C CYS A 127 8.64 -7.73 -4.72
N SER A 128 9.72 -8.37 -4.33
CA SER A 128 11.04 -7.99 -4.81
C SER A 128 11.26 -8.61 -6.18
N PHE A 129 11.78 -7.82 -7.11
CA PHE A 129 12.01 -8.25 -8.48
C PHE A 129 13.30 -7.70 -9.06
N SER A 130 13.75 -8.33 -10.13
CA SER A 130 14.76 -7.80 -11.04
C SER A 130 14.39 -8.16 -12.48
N VAL A 131 14.36 -7.16 -13.36
CA VAL A 131 14.12 -7.28 -14.79
C VAL A 131 15.43 -7.05 -15.53
N PHE A 132 15.88 -8.04 -16.30
CA PHE A 132 17.05 -7.96 -17.16
C PHE A 132 16.61 -7.71 -18.60
N ILE A 133 17.19 -6.71 -19.25
CA ILE A 133 16.79 -6.25 -20.57
C ILE A 133 18.03 -6.20 -21.46
N GLU A 134 18.03 -6.96 -22.55
CA GLU A 134 19.04 -6.83 -23.59
C GLU A 134 18.69 -5.65 -24.49
N VAL A 135 19.63 -4.72 -24.62
CA VAL A 135 19.46 -3.54 -25.47
C VAL A 135 20.60 -3.50 -26.49
N ASN A 136 20.21 -3.37 -27.76
CA ASN A 136 21.13 -2.96 -28.83
C ASN A 136 20.95 -1.47 -29.08
N GLU A 137 22.00 -0.70 -28.83
CA GLU A 137 22.01 0.74 -29.11
C GLU A 137 22.68 1.04 -30.45
N ILE A 138 22.17 2.07 -31.13
CA ILE A 138 22.77 2.64 -32.34
C ILE A 138 22.92 4.15 -32.13
N ASN A 139 24.14 4.65 -32.23
CA ASN A 139 24.37 6.08 -32.23
C ASN A 139 23.80 6.69 -33.51
N SER A 140 22.77 7.54 -33.40
CA SER A 140 22.05 8.10 -34.54
C SER A 140 22.91 9.00 -35.45
N THR A 141 24.04 9.50 -34.97
CA THR A 141 24.94 10.37 -35.73
C THR A 141 26.05 9.58 -36.43
N THR A 142 26.63 8.58 -35.76
CA THR A 142 27.79 7.84 -36.28
C THR A 142 27.44 6.47 -36.85
N GLY A 143 26.26 5.94 -36.52
CA GLY A 143 25.84 4.58 -36.86
C GLY A 143 26.57 3.48 -36.09
N LEU A 144 27.45 3.84 -35.14
CA LEU A 144 28.14 2.86 -34.30
C LEU A 144 27.13 2.15 -33.41
N GLN A 145 27.36 0.86 -33.19
CA GLN A 145 26.51 0.01 -32.39
C GLN A 145 27.14 -0.24 -31.03
N ALA A 146 26.32 -0.59 -30.05
CA ALA A 146 26.73 -1.10 -28.75
C ALA A 146 25.68 -2.10 -28.25
N LYS A 147 26.11 -3.08 -27.46
CA LYS A 147 25.24 -4.02 -26.77
C LYS A 147 25.39 -3.81 -25.27
N LEU A 148 24.27 -3.63 -24.58
CA LEU A 148 24.23 -3.45 -23.14
C LEU A 148 23.13 -4.28 -22.49
N VAL A 149 23.27 -4.49 -21.19
CA VAL A 149 22.18 -4.95 -20.33
C VAL A 149 21.70 -3.78 -19.49
N LEU A 150 20.39 -3.56 -19.49
CA LEU A 150 19.70 -2.69 -18.55
C LEU A 150 19.01 -3.58 -17.52
N VAL A 151 19.24 -3.33 -16.23
CA VAL A 151 18.59 -4.06 -15.14
C VAL A 151 17.79 -3.11 -14.29
N VAL A 152 16.52 -3.42 -14.10
CA VAL A 152 15.60 -2.67 -13.23
C VAL A 152 15.25 -3.57 -12.05
N SER A 153 15.52 -3.12 -10.84
CA SER A 153 15.30 -3.90 -9.62
C SER A 153 14.59 -3.05 -8.57
N GLY A 154 13.80 -3.66 -7.70
CA GLY A 154 13.13 -2.97 -6.61
C GLY A 154 12.10 -3.83 -5.91
N THR A 155 11.29 -3.20 -5.07
CA THR A 155 10.15 -3.83 -4.39
C THR A 155 8.85 -3.22 -4.90
N PHE A 156 8.01 -4.03 -5.52
CA PHE A 156 6.70 -3.62 -6.00
C PHE A 156 5.74 -3.37 -4.83
N VAL A 157 5.09 -2.21 -4.83
CA VAL A 157 4.06 -1.83 -3.87
C VAL A 157 2.89 -1.18 -4.63
N ASN A 158 1.81 -0.79 -3.95
CA ASN A 158 0.72 -0.15 -4.67
C ASN A 158 1.19 1.14 -5.32
N ASN A 159 0.69 1.45 -6.51
CA ASN A 159 0.99 2.70 -7.21
C ASN A 159 2.48 3.04 -7.40
N GLY A 160 3.42 2.09 -7.26
CA GLY A 160 4.83 2.36 -7.50
C GLY A 160 5.81 1.23 -7.19
N ILE A 161 7.09 1.59 -7.08
CA ILE A 161 8.21 0.72 -6.75
C ILE A 161 9.07 1.42 -5.69
N GLU A 162 9.27 0.75 -4.56
CA GLU A 162 10.21 1.18 -3.53
C GLU A 162 11.64 0.79 -3.90
N ASN A 163 12.57 1.69 -3.56
CA ASN A 163 14.00 1.53 -3.72
C ASN A 163 14.40 1.06 -5.12
N ILE A 164 13.76 1.62 -6.16
CA ILE A 164 14.08 1.24 -7.53
C ILE A 164 15.56 1.52 -7.81
N GLN A 165 16.18 0.56 -8.49
CA GLN A 165 17.54 0.64 -8.97
C GLN A 165 17.52 0.35 -10.46
N VAL A 166 18.12 1.25 -11.24
CA VAL A 166 18.29 1.07 -12.68
C VAL A 166 19.78 1.04 -12.97
N ALA A 167 20.30 -0.10 -13.42
CA ALA A 167 21.71 -0.24 -13.78
C ALA A 167 21.84 -0.49 -15.27
N ASN A 168 22.79 0.17 -15.93
CA ASN A 168 23.23 -0.21 -17.27
C ASN A 168 24.68 -0.67 -17.25
N LEU A 169 24.98 -1.73 -18.00
CA LEU A 169 26.33 -2.28 -18.13
C LEU A 169 26.63 -2.59 -19.59
N MET A 170 27.78 -2.14 -20.08
CA MET A 170 28.23 -2.42 -21.44
C MET A 170 28.68 -3.87 -21.58
N LEU A 171 28.05 -4.60 -22.50
CA LEU A 171 28.42 -5.97 -22.84
C LEU A 171 29.42 -6.00 -24.00
N ASP A 172 29.17 -5.22 -25.05
CA ASP A 172 30.04 -5.11 -26.23
C ASP A 172 29.91 -3.73 -26.90
N ASP A 173 30.99 -2.95 -26.86
CA ASP A 173 31.14 -1.65 -27.52
C ASP A 173 31.59 -1.75 -28.99
N PHE A 174 31.72 -2.98 -29.51
CA PHE A 174 32.21 -3.32 -30.85
C PHE A 174 33.57 -2.66 -31.19
N GLY A 175 34.40 -2.47 -30.16
CA GLY A 175 35.73 -1.88 -30.23
C GLY A 175 35.77 -0.35 -30.19
N ASP A 176 34.59 0.31 -30.14
CA ASP A 176 34.40 1.75 -29.98
C ASP A 176 35.48 2.63 -30.64
N PRO A 177 35.58 2.62 -31.99
CA PRO A 177 36.67 3.29 -32.70
C PRO A 177 36.69 4.82 -32.53
N GLN A 178 35.61 5.41 -31.99
CA GLN A 178 35.48 6.86 -31.79
C GLN A 178 35.47 7.27 -30.31
N GLY A 179 35.58 6.32 -29.36
CA GLY A 179 35.59 6.62 -27.93
C GLY A 179 34.26 7.22 -27.45
N ILE A 180 33.14 6.81 -28.03
CA ILE A 180 31.80 7.34 -27.73
C ILE A 180 31.11 6.53 -26.64
N TRP A 181 31.37 5.23 -26.59
CA TRP A 181 30.74 4.32 -25.67
C TRP A 181 31.58 4.18 -24.39
N ILE A 182 30.93 3.72 -23.32
CA ILE A 182 31.67 3.30 -22.13
C ILE A 182 32.32 1.94 -22.42
N SER A 183 33.45 1.64 -21.78
CA SER A 183 34.18 0.39 -22.04
C SER A 183 33.39 -0.84 -21.59
N ASN A 184 33.62 -1.98 -22.25
CA ASN A 184 33.05 -3.27 -21.85
C ASN A 184 33.26 -3.56 -20.36
N GLY A 185 32.23 -4.10 -19.70
CA GLY A 185 32.24 -4.41 -18.27
C GLY A 185 32.13 -3.18 -17.34
N THR A 186 31.97 -1.98 -17.89
CA THR A 186 31.68 -0.77 -17.10
C THR A 186 30.21 -0.38 -17.18
N GLY A 187 29.73 0.36 -16.18
CA GLY A 187 28.33 0.68 -16.06
C GLY A 187 28.02 1.80 -15.07
N ARG A 188 26.73 2.10 -14.96
CA ARG A 188 26.17 3.13 -14.05
C ARG A 188 25.00 2.54 -13.28
N LEU A 189 24.82 3.01 -12.06
CA LEU A 189 23.68 2.71 -11.21
C LEU A 189 22.92 4.00 -10.91
N PHE A 190 21.64 4.02 -11.24
CA PHE A 190 20.71 5.10 -10.98
C PHE A 190 19.69 4.69 -9.91
N ILE A 191 19.29 5.63 -9.06
CA ILE A 191 18.29 5.43 -8.00
C ILE A 191 17.31 6.60 -7.97
N ASP A 192 16.14 6.38 -7.37
CA ASP A 192 15.30 7.48 -6.93
C ASP A 192 15.82 8.07 -5.63
N GLN A 193 15.91 9.40 -5.54
CA GLN A 193 16.49 10.07 -4.38
C GLN A 193 15.63 9.92 -3.12
N ASP A 194 14.31 9.92 -3.27
CA ASP A 194 13.37 9.73 -2.16
C ASP A 194 13.05 8.25 -1.90
N GLY A 195 13.59 7.36 -2.72
CA GLY A 195 13.39 5.92 -2.62
C GLY A 195 12.04 5.44 -3.16
N PHE A 196 11.25 6.27 -3.85
CA PHE A 196 9.94 5.85 -4.35
C PHE A 196 9.63 6.30 -5.79
N SER A 197 9.51 5.33 -6.69
CA SER A 197 9.12 5.59 -8.07
C SER A 197 7.63 5.32 -8.31
N THR A 198 6.88 6.40 -8.40
CA THR A 198 5.43 6.38 -8.67
C THR A 198 5.09 5.81 -10.04
N VAL A 199 3.91 5.20 -10.16
CA VAL A 199 3.25 5.00 -11.45
C VAL A 199 3.02 6.37 -12.10
N VAL A 200 3.27 6.50 -13.40
CA VAL A 200 3.05 7.74 -14.14
C VAL A 200 1.57 8.15 -14.07
N GLY A 201 1.31 9.31 -13.46
CA GLY A 201 -0.04 9.81 -13.19
C GLY A 201 -0.63 9.31 -11.86
N GLY A 202 0.09 8.47 -11.12
CA GLY A 202 -0.23 8.05 -9.76
C GLY A 202 0.07 9.13 -8.72
N SER A 203 -0.37 8.88 -7.49
CA SER A 203 -0.14 9.76 -6.34
C SER A 203 1.15 9.37 -5.62
N SER A 204 1.98 10.35 -5.24
CA SER A 204 3.14 10.14 -4.34
C SER A 204 2.79 10.23 -2.85
N ALA A 205 1.50 10.35 -2.51
CA ALA A 205 1.08 10.31 -1.12
C ALA A 205 1.46 8.95 -0.50
N TRP A 206 1.98 8.95 0.74
CA TRP A 206 2.45 7.75 1.42
C TRP A 206 1.39 6.63 1.49
N TYR A 207 0.12 7.00 1.68
CA TYR A 207 -0.99 6.05 1.75
C TYR A 207 -1.45 5.54 0.37
N ALA A 208 -0.99 6.14 -0.73
CA ALA A 208 -1.31 5.63 -2.07
C ALA A 208 -0.61 4.29 -2.34
N GLN A 209 0.38 3.93 -1.53
CA GLN A 209 1.18 2.71 -1.67
C GLN A 209 0.56 1.49 -0.99
N LEU A 210 -0.52 1.69 -0.26
CA LEU A 210 -1.22 0.68 0.51
C LEU A 210 -2.25 -0.06 -0.36
N PRO A 211 -2.58 -1.32 -0.04
CA PRO A 211 -3.67 -2.03 -0.71
C PRO A 211 -5.00 -1.32 -0.57
N ASP A 212 -5.77 -1.44 -1.64
CA ASP A 212 -7.17 -1.07 -1.62
C ASP A 212 -7.92 -1.96 -0.64
N CYS A 213 -8.75 -1.32 0.18
CA CYS A 213 -9.65 -2.06 1.04
C CYS A 213 -10.63 -2.88 0.18
N PRO A 214 -10.80 -4.19 0.45
CA PRO A 214 -11.82 -4.98 -0.21
C PRO A 214 -13.20 -4.36 -0.01
N CYS A 215 -14.02 -4.29 -1.06
CA CYS A 215 -15.35 -3.68 -0.98
C CYS A 215 -16.31 -4.41 -0.02
N GLU A 216 -16.06 -5.68 0.27
CA GLU A 216 -16.87 -6.51 1.15
C GLU A 216 -16.01 -7.22 2.20
N TYR A 217 -16.49 -7.22 3.44
CA TYR A 217 -15.87 -7.99 4.53
C TYR A 217 -16.09 -9.48 4.34
N LYS A 218 -14.99 -10.25 4.36
CA LYS A 218 -15.01 -11.70 4.30
C LYS A 218 -14.01 -12.26 5.31
N THR A 219 -14.45 -13.22 6.11
CA THR A 219 -13.61 -13.85 7.14
C THR A 219 -12.50 -14.73 6.57
N ASP A 220 -12.58 -15.09 5.28
CA ASP A 220 -11.53 -15.85 4.60
C ASP A 220 -10.38 -14.97 4.12
N ILE A 221 -10.38 -13.67 4.44
CA ILE A 221 -9.28 -12.76 4.13
C ILE A 221 -8.13 -12.88 5.12
N ASP A 222 -8.38 -13.41 6.31
CA ASP A 222 -7.36 -13.60 7.34
C ASP A 222 -6.21 -14.47 6.81
N GLY A 223 -4.98 -13.96 6.92
CA GLY A 223 -3.77 -14.62 6.43
C GLY A 223 -3.55 -14.51 4.92
N LYS A 224 -4.42 -13.85 4.14
CA LYS A 224 -4.17 -13.62 2.72
C LYS A 224 -3.04 -12.62 2.53
N THR A 225 -2.06 -13.00 1.72
CA THR A 225 -0.94 -12.14 1.35
C THR A 225 -1.29 -11.28 0.14
N GLU A 226 -0.96 -10.01 0.21
CA GLU A 226 -1.12 -9.03 -0.87
C GLU A 226 -0.02 -7.98 -0.73
N MET A 227 0.67 -7.65 -1.83
CA MET A 227 1.71 -6.61 -1.88
C MET A 227 2.72 -6.65 -0.71
N CYS A 228 3.19 -7.85 -0.35
CA CYS A 228 4.20 -8.03 0.72
C CYS A 228 3.72 -7.58 2.09
N GLY A 229 2.43 -7.69 2.30
CA GLY A 229 1.83 -7.73 3.59
C GLY A 229 0.77 -8.80 3.66
N MET A 230 0.11 -8.83 4.79
CA MET A 230 -0.89 -9.82 5.12
C MET A 230 -2.12 -9.13 5.69
N TRP A 231 -3.27 -9.57 5.23
CA TRP A 231 -4.54 -9.20 5.83
C TRP A 231 -4.77 -9.97 7.13
N VAL A 232 -5.27 -9.27 8.13
CA VAL A 232 -5.62 -9.78 9.45
C VAL A 232 -7.08 -9.41 9.72
N ASP A 233 -7.90 -10.41 10.05
CA ASP A 233 -9.28 -10.19 10.48
C ASP A 233 -9.32 -9.77 11.95
N CYS A 234 -9.72 -8.54 12.21
CA CYS A 234 -9.80 -7.98 13.56
C CYS A 234 -11.16 -8.21 14.22
N GLY A 235 -12.11 -8.82 13.51
CA GLY A 235 -13.45 -9.07 14.01
C GLY A 235 -14.21 -7.76 14.23
N PRO A 236 -14.84 -7.55 15.39
CA PRO A 236 -15.63 -6.34 15.64
C PRO A 236 -14.81 -5.06 15.64
N ALA A 237 -15.25 -4.05 14.89
CA ALA A 237 -14.61 -2.74 14.87
C ALA A 237 -14.71 -2.03 16.23
N ALA A 238 -13.61 -1.38 16.64
CA ALA A 238 -13.56 -0.65 17.90
C ALA A 238 -14.43 0.62 17.86
N GLN A 239 -15.58 0.58 18.55
CA GLN A 239 -16.55 1.68 18.57
C GLN A 239 -16.03 2.98 19.20
N ALA A 240 -14.91 2.93 19.91
CA ALA A 240 -14.25 4.13 20.41
C ALA A 240 -13.69 4.99 19.28
N TYR A 241 -13.21 4.37 18.20
CA TYR A 241 -12.61 5.07 17.06
C TYR A 241 -13.57 5.16 15.88
N HIS A 242 -14.25 4.05 15.61
CA HIS A 242 -15.03 3.82 14.39
C HIS A 242 -16.51 3.63 14.71
N TYR A 243 -17.11 4.56 15.47
CA TYR A 243 -18.51 4.43 15.88
C TYR A 243 -19.42 4.30 14.66
N GLY A 244 -20.20 3.21 14.59
CA GLY A 244 -21.05 2.88 13.44
C GLY A 244 -20.47 1.80 12.51
N ALA A 245 -19.17 1.53 12.58
CA ALA A 245 -18.59 0.35 11.95
C ALA A 245 -18.98 -0.92 12.71
N THR A 246 -19.01 -2.07 12.04
CA THR A 246 -19.30 -3.37 12.64
C THR A 246 -18.10 -4.30 12.56
N TYR A 247 -17.39 -4.33 11.43
CA TYR A 247 -16.25 -5.21 11.22
C TYR A 247 -15.00 -4.42 10.88
N GLU A 248 -13.84 -4.98 11.19
CA GLU A 248 -12.54 -4.40 10.91
C GLU A 248 -11.60 -5.48 10.37
N ILE A 249 -10.84 -5.14 9.34
CA ILE A 249 -9.64 -5.87 8.94
C ILE A 249 -8.49 -4.89 8.82
N ARG A 250 -7.28 -5.41 8.95
CA ARG A 250 -6.06 -4.64 8.74
C ARG A 250 -5.16 -5.34 7.77
N TRP A 251 -4.51 -4.58 6.89
CA TRP A 251 -3.34 -5.05 6.17
C TRP A 251 -2.09 -4.57 6.89
N ALA A 252 -1.16 -5.49 7.10
CA ALA A 252 0.12 -5.23 7.74
C ALA A 252 1.28 -5.64 6.84
N PRO A 253 2.28 -4.76 6.62
CA PRO A 253 3.46 -5.10 5.84
C PRO A 253 4.36 -6.14 6.56
N GLU A 254 5.13 -6.89 5.77
CA GLU A 254 6.12 -7.86 6.25
C GLU A 254 7.29 -7.25 7.01
N GLU A 255 7.58 -5.96 6.77
CA GLU A 255 8.55 -5.19 7.54
C GLU A 255 7.86 -4.40 8.67
N ALA A 256 8.53 -4.28 9.80
CA ALA A 256 8.01 -3.46 10.90
C ALA A 256 8.10 -1.98 10.52
N ASP A 257 7.29 -1.16 11.17
CA ASP A 257 7.29 0.30 11.04
C ASP A 257 6.88 0.87 9.68
N ASN A 258 6.61 0.02 8.69
CA ASN A 258 6.03 0.45 7.41
C ASN A 258 4.53 0.79 7.55
N PRO A 259 4.00 1.65 6.66
CA PRO A 259 2.58 1.97 6.62
C PRO A 259 1.68 0.73 6.52
N GLY A 260 0.53 0.79 7.18
CA GLY A 260 -0.51 -0.24 7.15
C GLY A 260 -1.84 0.32 6.65
N GLN A 261 -2.82 -0.56 6.40
CA GLN A 261 -4.17 -0.15 6.01
C GLN A 261 -5.19 -0.69 7.01
N GLN A 262 -6.02 0.18 7.59
CA GLN A 262 -7.22 -0.23 8.32
C GLN A 262 -8.44 -0.10 7.42
N CYS A 263 -9.28 -1.13 7.39
CA CYS A 263 -10.54 -1.13 6.66
C CYS A 263 -11.68 -1.46 7.61
N THR A 264 -12.73 -0.65 7.61
CA THR A 264 -13.92 -0.87 8.43
C THR A 264 -15.15 -1.07 7.56
N TYR A 265 -16.11 -1.84 8.08
CA TYR A 265 -17.28 -2.26 7.33
C TYR A 265 -18.55 -2.07 8.13
N ASP A 266 -19.63 -1.72 7.45
CA ASP A 266 -20.95 -1.60 8.05
C ASP A 266 -21.56 -2.97 8.44
N ALA A 267 -22.74 -2.96 9.05
CA ALA A 267 -23.46 -4.18 9.44
C ALA A 267 -23.83 -5.08 8.23
N ASN A 268 -23.89 -4.51 7.02
CA ASN A 268 -24.12 -5.23 5.77
C ASN A 268 -22.81 -5.72 5.13
N LYS A 269 -21.68 -5.62 5.84
CA LYS A 269 -20.35 -6.03 5.39
C LYS A 269 -19.82 -5.21 4.21
N ARG A 270 -20.34 -4.01 3.98
CA ARG A 270 -19.85 -3.10 2.92
C ARG A 270 -18.77 -2.19 3.48
N LEU A 271 -17.70 -1.98 2.72
CA LEU A 271 -16.63 -1.04 3.07
C LEU A 271 -17.24 0.32 3.40
N ILE A 272 -16.81 0.95 4.49
CA ILE A 272 -17.17 2.34 4.80
C ILE A 272 -16.13 3.22 4.12
N THR A 273 -16.53 3.95 3.08
CA THR A 273 -15.61 4.68 2.19
C THR A 273 -15.40 6.14 2.60
N ALA A 274 -16.15 6.62 3.59
CA ALA A 274 -16.08 8.00 4.08
C ALA A 274 -16.76 8.14 5.47
N GLY A 275 -16.50 9.29 6.12
CA GLY A 275 -17.00 9.60 7.45
C GLY A 275 -16.10 9.08 8.57
N ILE A 276 -16.41 9.43 9.82
CA ILE A 276 -15.52 9.14 10.96
C ILE A 276 -15.52 7.67 11.37
N ALA A 277 -16.47 6.87 10.87
CA ALA A 277 -16.50 5.44 11.10
C ALA A 277 -15.59 4.65 10.13
N ALA A 278 -15.05 5.32 9.10
CA ALA A 278 -14.24 4.71 8.08
C ALA A 278 -12.82 4.42 8.60
N GLY A 279 -12.30 3.24 8.27
CA GLY A 279 -10.92 2.88 8.53
C GLY A 279 -9.96 3.79 7.77
N THR A 280 -8.85 4.14 8.43
CA THR A 280 -7.83 5.00 7.86
C THR A 280 -6.53 4.23 7.63
N PRO A 281 -5.66 4.67 6.70
CA PRO A 281 -4.30 4.14 6.66
C PRO A 281 -3.58 4.42 7.99
N ASP A 282 -2.62 3.58 8.34
CA ASP A 282 -1.70 3.79 9.47
C ASP A 282 -0.34 4.17 8.86
N LYS A 283 0.29 5.28 9.27
CA LYS A 283 1.67 5.59 8.87
C LYS A 283 2.64 4.55 9.38
N ILE A 284 2.36 4.01 10.57
CA ILE A 284 3.13 2.95 11.21
C ILE A 284 2.16 1.82 11.53
N SER A 285 2.24 0.71 10.82
CA SER A 285 1.33 -0.42 11.03
C SER A 285 1.50 -1.03 12.44
N PRO A 286 0.42 -1.25 13.21
CA PRO A 286 0.50 -1.98 14.48
C PRO A 286 0.66 -3.51 14.29
N ARG A 287 0.70 -3.99 13.04
CA ARG A 287 0.87 -5.39 12.62
C ARG A 287 -0.14 -6.39 13.16
N SER A 288 -1.12 -5.90 13.89
CA SER A 288 -2.06 -6.68 14.66
C SER A 288 -3.33 -5.88 14.92
N CYS A 289 -4.36 -6.58 15.37
CA CYS A 289 -5.65 -6.00 15.71
C CYS A 289 -5.59 -5.36 17.10
N GLY A 290 -5.16 -4.09 17.13
CA GLY A 290 -5.04 -3.29 18.35
C GLY A 290 -3.59 -3.08 18.78
N ILE A 291 -3.41 -2.71 20.05
CA ILE A 291 -2.13 -2.29 20.62
C ILE A 291 -1.58 -3.39 21.53
N PRO A 292 -0.72 -4.32 21.06
CA PRO A 292 0.07 -5.13 21.95
C PRO A 292 1.53 -4.69 21.89
N THR A 293 2.01 -4.10 23.00
CA THR A 293 3.44 -3.88 23.38
C THR A 293 4.12 -2.58 22.93
N LEU A 294 5.28 -2.25 23.55
CA LEU A 294 6.02 -0.99 23.38
C LEU A 294 6.43 -0.65 21.92
N SER A 295 6.41 -1.60 20.98
CA SER A 295 6.58 -1.31 19.53
C SER A 295 5.38 -0.57 18.92
N THR A 296 4.34 -0.29 19.70
CA THR A 296 3.17 0.48 19.27
C THR A 296 3.28 1.97 19.58
N CYS A 297 4.37 2.43 20.18
CA CYS A 297 4.48 3.84 20.54
C CYS A 297 4.57 4.75 19.31
N ASP A 298 5.26 4.32 18.25
CA ASP A 298 5.35 5.07 17.00
C ASP A 298 3.98 5.14 16.30
N HIS A 299 3.27 4.01 16.20
CA HIS A 299 1.87 3.97 15.75
C HIS A 299 0.96 4.88 16.61
N TYR A 300 1.13 4.84 17.92
CA TYR A 300 0.35 5.71 18.80
C TYR A 300 0.63 7.19 18.51
N THR A 301 1.90 7.60 18.45
CA THR A 301 2.26 9.00 18.24
C THR A 301 1.92 9.51 16.84
N GLU A 302 2.03 8.65 15.82
CA GLU A 302 1.78 9.04 14.43
C GLU A 302 0.31 8.91 14.02
N ASP A 303 -0.45 7.93 14.52
CA ASP A 303 -1.79 7.63 14.00
C ASP A 303 -2.92 7.82 15.01
N VAL A 304 -2.66 7.58 16.31
CA VAL A 304 -3.71 7.55 17.35
C VAL A 304 -3.78 8.86 18.16
N LEU A 305 -2.64 9.45 18.49
CA LEU A 305 -2.57 10.71 19.23
C LEU A 305 -3.10 11.88 18.39
N PRO A 306 -2.77 12.03 17.08
CA PRO A 306 -3.35 13.09 16.26
C PRO A 306 -4.87 13.00 16.14
N TRP A 307 -5.44 11.79 16.23
CA TRP A 307 -6.88 11.56 16.25
C TRP A 307 -7.55 12.13 17.51
N GLY A 308 -6.83 12.18 18.64
CA GLY A 308 -7.27 12.80 19.89
C GLY A 308 -7.06 11.95 21.14
N ASN A 309 -6.78 10.65 20.99
CA ASN A 309 -6.69 9.75 22.13
C ASN A 309 -5.37 9.97 22.90
N THR A 310 -5.48 10.33 24.18
CA THR A 310 -4.34 10.66 25.06
C THR A 310 -3.95 9.55 26.05
N ALA A 311 -4.57 8.37 25.94
CA ALA A 311 -4.46 7.30 26.94
C ALA A 311 -3.01 6.80 27.16
N TYR A 312 -2.15 6.94 26.16
CA TYR A 312 -0.76 6.43 26.20
C TYR A 312 0.31 7.52 26.22
N THR A 313 -0.06 8.80 26.30
CA THR A 313 0.91 9.91 26.24
C THR A 313 1.96 9.84 27.35
N SER A 314 1.60 9.32 28.52
CA SER A 314 2.54 9.14 29.64
C SER A 314 3.58 8.02 29.43
N ILE A 315 3.31 7.10 28.50
CA ILE A 315 4.15 5.92 28.23
C ILE A 315 4.94 6.11 26.93
N CYS A 316 4.26 6.54 25.86
CA CYS A 316 4.82 6.68 24.52
C CYS A 316 5.37 8.08 24.23
N GLY A 317 5.18 9.03 25.14
CA GLY A 317 5.44 10.43 24.88
C GLY A 317 4.34 11.06 24.04
N GLY A 318 4.64 12.23 23.47
CA GLY A 318 3.67 13.07 22.78
C GLY A 318 3.18 14.24 23.64
N SER A 319 2.50 15.17 22.99
CA SER A 319 2.02 16.44 23.53
C SER A 319 0.59 16.68 23.11
N ALA A 320 -0.15 17.45 23.89
CA ALA A 320 -1.48 17.95 23.48
C ALA A 320 -1.42 18.77 22.18
N ASN A 321 -0.25 19.30 21.82
CA ASN A 321 -0.04 20.01 20.54
C ASN A 321 0.00 19.08 19.32
N ASP A 322 0.16 17.77 19.53
CA ASP A 322 0.19 16.78 18.45
C ASP A 322 -1.24 16.35 18.06
N ILE A 323 -2.24 16.68 18.89
CA ILE A 323 -3.66 16.49 18.60
C ILE A 323 -4.10 17.56 17.59
N ILE A 324 -4.79 17.14 16.54
CA ILE A 324 -5.26 18.02 15.47
C ILE A 324 -6.79 17.98 15.34
N PRO A 325 -7.40 19.01 14.72
CA PRO A 325 -8.82 18.99 14.40
C PRO A 325 -9.20 17.79 13.53
N CYS A 326 -10.39 17.23 13.72
CA CYS A 326 -10.79 16.00 13.03
C CYS A 326 -10.84 16.15 11.50
N TRP A 327 -11.26 17.32 11.01
CA TRP A 327 -11.24 17.61 9.58
C TRP A 327 -9.83 17.58 9.00
N GLN A 328 -8.81 17.95 9.78
CA GLN A 328 -7.41 17.92 9.38
C GLN A 328 -6.88 16.49 9.44
N TYR A 329 -7.28 15.72 10.46
CA TYR A 329 -6.97 14.29 10.54
C TYR A 329 -7.46 13.54 9.30
N LEU A 330 -8.74 13.67 8.92
CA LEU A 330 -9.29 12.97 7.75
C LEU A 330 -8.70 13.44 6.40
N GLN A 331 -8.01 14.59 6.36
CA GLN A 331 -7.24 15.00 5.18
C GLN A 331 -5.87 14.32 5.11
N ASN A 332 -5.23 14.14 6.26
CA ASN A 332 -3.89 13.55 6.38
C ASN A 332 -3.92 12.01 6.40
N TRP A 333 -5.01 11.43 6.91
CA TRP A 333 -5.32 10.00 6.98
C TRP A 333 -6.67 9.73 6.29
N PRO A 334 -6.76 9.92 4.95
CA PRO A 334 -8.02 9.79 4.25
C PRO A 334 -8.48 8.32 4.25
N PRO A 335 -9.78 8.05 4.43
CA PRO A 335 -10.31 6.71 4.29
C PRO A 335 -9.99 6.11 2.92
N ASN A 336 -9.65 4.81 2.91
CA ASN A 336 -9.42 4.08 1.69
C ASN A 336 -10.78 3.79 1.01
N LYS A 337 -10.92 4.19 -0.26
CA LYS A 337 -12.18 4.06 -1.01
C LYS A 337 -12.33 2.69 -1.68
N GLY A 338 -11.36 1.81 -1.49
CA GLY A 338 -11.21 0.53 -2.16
C GLY A 338 -11.06 0.67 -3.68
N ASP A 339 -10.90 -0.47 -4.35
CA ASP A 339 -10.83 -0.54 -5.81
C ASP A 339 -12.23 -0.34 -6.40
N ASN A 340 -12.61 0.93 -6.62
CA ASN A 340 -13.89 1.33 -7.22
C ASN A 340 -15.13 0.84 -6.47
N CYS A 341 -15.06 0.77 -5.13
CA CYS A 341 -16.22 0.40 -4.31
C CYS A 341 -17.34 1.44 -4.40
N LEU A 342 -18.58 1.00 -4.17
CA LEU A 342 -19.72 1.91 -4.05
C LEU A 342 -19.54 2.83 -2.84
N GLU A 343 -19.87 4.11 -3.00
CA GLU A 343 -19.86 5.07 -1.89
C GLU A 343 -20.75 4.59 -0.74
N ASN A 344 -20.18 4.59 0.45
CA ASN A 344 -20.84 4.21 1.69
C ASN A 344 -20.27 5.05 2.83
N GLU A 345 -20.84 6.24 3.00
CA GLU A 345 -20.46 7.16 4.06
C GLU A 345 -21.24 6.84 5.34
N ILE A 346 -20.51 6.68 6.46
CA ILE A 346 -21.11 6.49 7.80
C ILE A 346 -20.56 7.57 8.71
N ASN A 347 -21.47 8.33 9.33
CA ASN A 347 -21.12 9.45 10.22
C ASN A 347 -20.25 10.50 9.51
N GLY A 348 -20.74 10.97 8.36
CA GLY A 348 -20.15 12.08 7.62
C GLY A 348 -20.12 13.36 8.43
N ILE A 349 -19.02 14.11 8.38
CA ILE A 349 -18.83 15.30 9.24
C ILE A 349 -18.83 16.64 8.51
N SER A 350 -18.83 16.63 7.18
CA SER A 350 -18.71 17.85 6.36
C SER A 350 -19.84 18.87 6.64
N HIS A 351 -21.07 18.38 6.79
CA HIS A 351 -22.26 19.19 7.12
C HIS A 351 -22.33 19.62 8.59
N LEU A 352 -21.45 19.07 9.45
CA LEU A 352 -21.35 19.38 10.88
C LEU A 352 -20.22 20.38 11.18
N SER A 353 -19.55 20.92 10.16
CA SER A 353 -18.36 21.78 10.32
C SER A 353 -18.53 22.95 11.29
N ILE A 354 -19.71 23.58 11.35
CA ILE A 354 -20.00 24.66 12.32
C ILE A 354 -20.07 24.09 13.75
N MET A 355 -20.77 22.98 13.96
CA MET A 355 -20.92 22.37 15.28
C MET A 355 -19.61 21.77 15.78
N LEU A 356 -18.83 21.14 14.89
CA LEU A 356 -17.59 20.48 15.27
C LEU A 356 -16.40 21.44 15.37
N GLY A 357 -16.36 22.52 14.58
CA GLY A 357 -15.28 23.50 14.65
C GLY A 357 -13.88 22.86 14.61
N ASN A 358 -13.13 23.01 15.71
CA ASN A 358 -11.79 22.44 15.90
C ASN A 358 -11.75 21.21 16.82
N MET A 359 -12.88 20.56 17.08
CA MET A 359 -12.93 19.30 17.82
C MET A 359 -12.01 18.27 17.15
N ASN A 360 -11.27 17.51 17.96
CA ASN A 360 -10.52 16.33 17.50
C ASN A 360 -11.49 15.19 17.14
N CYS A 361 -10.98 14.11 16.54
CA CYS A 361 -11.85 13.01 16.13
C CYS A 361 -12.40 12.20 17.32
N GLU A 362 -11.70 12.15 18.46
CA GLU A 362 -12.24 11.55 19.68
C GLU A 362 -13.55 12.19 20.12
N HIS A 363 -13.56 13.51 20.24
CA HIS A 363 -14.74 14.25 20.64
C HIS A 363 -15.83 14.20 19.57
N ALA A 364 -15.46 14.30 18.29
CA ALA A 364 -16.42 14.18 17.20
C ALA A 364 -17.12 12.80 17.21
N THR A 365 -16.37 11.71 17.36
CA THR A 365 -16.92 10.35 17.48
C THR A 365 -17.80 10.22 18.72
N ALA A 366 -17.38 10.78 19.85
CA ALA A 366 -18.17 10.77 21.09
C ALA A 366 -19.55 11.43 20.88
N ILE A 367 -19.64 12.57 20.19
CA ILE A 367 -20.92 13.25 19.89
C ILE A 367 -21.91 12.32 19.20
N PHE A 368 -21.50 11.57 18.17
CA PHE A 368 -22.40 10.63 17.48
C PHE A 368 -22.96 9.60 18.43
N LYS A 369 -22.09 8.98 19.23
CA LYS A 369 -22.48 7.95 20.19
C LYS A 369 -23.48 8.48 21.23
N ILE A 370 -23.17 9.62 21.83
CA ILE A 370 -24.00 10.23 22.87
C ILE A 370 -25.40 10.56 22.33
N ILE A 371 -25.47 11.15 21.12
CA ILE A 371 -26.75 11.53 20.51
C ILE A 371 -27.60 10.29 20.19
N ASP A 372 -26.99 9.20 19.72
CA ASP A 372 -27.71 7.96 19.47
C ASP A 372 -28.24 7.34 20.77
N GLU A 373 -27.43 7.31 21.84
CA GLU A 373 -27.75 6.71 23.14
C GLU A 373 -28.70 7.56 24.01
N SER A 374 -28.73 8.88 23.80
CA SER A 374 -29.54 9.84 24.57
C SER A 374 -31.05 9.66 24.37
N GLN A 375 -31.81 9.64 25.46
CA GLN A 375 -33.27 9.68 25.40
C GLN A 375 -33.80 11.11 25.13
N ALA A 376 -33.02 12.13 25.49
CA ALA A 376 -33.34 13.54 25.24
C ALA A 376 -33.09 13.96 23.78
N ALA A 377 -32.28 13.22 23.02
CA ALA A 377 -31.97 13.56 21.64
C ALA A 377 -33.23 13.63 20.77
N GLN A 378 -33.46 14.80 20.17
CA GLN A 378 -34.59 15.02 19.27
C GLN A 378 -34.42 14.23 17.97
N PRO A 379 -35.50 13.75 17.33
CA PRO A 379 -35.40 13.04 16.05
C PRO A 379 -34.69 13.85 14.96
N GLU A 380 -34.95 15.16 14.91
CA GLU A 380 -34.31 16.09 13.97
C GLU A 380 -32.80 16.16 14.17
N LEU A 381 -32.32 16.11 15.42
CA LEU A 381 -30.89 16.08 15.70
C LEU A 381 -30.24 14.83 15.15
N ARG A 382 -30.85 13.65 15.35
CA ARG A 382 -30.34 12.39 14.79
C ARG A 382 -30.27 12.39 13.27
N LEU A 383 -31.30 12.93 12.62
CA LEU A 383 -31.30 13.08 11.15
C LEU A 383 -30.23 14.09 10.69
N TYR A 384 -30.04 15.19 11.43
CA TYR A 384 -28.96 16.13 11.15
C TYR A 384 -27.61 15.44 11.26
N MET A 385 -27.31 14.74 12.36
CA MET A 385 -26.05 14.02 12.56
C MET A 385 -25.72 13.04 11.43
N ARG A 386 -26.74 12.35 10.90
CA ARG A 386 -26.56 11.36 9.82
C ARG A 386 -26.43 11.98 8.42
N GLY A 387 -26.55 13.30 8.30
CA GLY A 387 -26.59 13.98 6.99
C GLY A 387 -27.92 13.83 6.25
N ASP A 388 -28.95 13.30 6.90
CA ASP A 388 -30.29 13.11 6.32
C ASP A 388 -31.09 14.43 6.29
N LEU A 389 -30.62 15.48 6.98
CA LEU A 389 -31.18 16.84 6.89
C LEU A 389 -30.27 17.77 6.10
N ASN A 390 -30.87 18.43 5.10
CA ASN A 390 -30.19 19.42 4.25
C ASN A 390 -30.15 20.84 4.85
N TYR A 391 -30.42 20.99 6.15
CA TYR A 391 -30.38 22.27 6.85
C TYR A 391 -29.92 22.09 8.29
N THR A 392 -29.26 23.11 8.84
CA THR A 392 -28.91 23.17 10.27
C THR A 392 -30.17 23.45 11.10
N PRO A 393 -30.52 22.62 12.09
CA PRO A 393 -31.65 22.89 12.97
C PRO A 393 -31.49 24.22 13.71
N LEU A 394 -32.52 25.07 13.72
CA LEU A 394 -32.49 26.39 14.38
C LEU A 394 -32.21 26.28 15.89
N ASN A 395 -32.62 25.16 16.49
CA ASN A 395 -32.51 24.87 17.92
C ASN A 395 -31.36 23.90 18.25
N LEU A 396 -30.37 23.73 17.37
CA LEU A 396 -29.30 22.74 17.55
C LEU A 396 -28.61 22.87 18.92
N LYS A 397 -28.27 24.09 19.33
CA LYS A 397 -27.68 24.37 20.66
C LYS A 397 -28.60 23.94 21.81
N VAL A 398 -29.91 24.17 21.70
CA VAL A 398 -30.90 23.77 22.71
C VAL A 398 -30.97 22.25 22.81
N TYR A 399 -30.99 21.54 21.67
CA TYR A 399 -31.01 20.08 21.66
C TYR A 399 -29.76 19.50 22.36
N LEU A 400 -28.57 20.06 22.09
CA LEU A 400 -27.35 19.64 22.77
C LEU A 400 -27.36 19.94 24.27
N MET A 401 -27.93 21.07 24.70
CA MET A 401 -28.06 21.41 26.13
C MET A 401 -29.01 20.47 26.88
N GLU A 402 -30.08 19.97 26.23
CA GLU A 402 -30.97 18.95 26.81
C GLU A 402 -30.23 17.63 27.04
N ILE A 403 -29.40 17.22 26.08
CA ILE A 403 -28.55 16.03 26.20
C ILE A 403 -27.49 16.24 27.30
N PHE A 404 -26.83 17.39 27.33
CA PHE A 404 -25.84 17.75 28.36
C PHE A 404 -26.42 17.60 29.78
N ALA A 405 -27.68 17.98 29.97
CA ALA A 405 -28.37 17.81 31.25
C ALA A 405 -28.74 16.34 31.55
N GLU A 406 -29.05 15.52 30.54
CA GLU A 406 -29.33 14.08 30.71
C GLU A 406 -28.11 13.32 31.25
N PHE A 407 -26.91 13.65 30.77
CA PHE A 407 -25.65 12.99 31.15
C PHE A 407 -24.99 13.55 32.42
N ASP A 408 -25.66 14.47 33.13
CA ASP A 408 -25.18 15.09 34.37
C ASP A 408 -23.77 15.70 34.26
N CYS A 409 -23.46 16.30 33.11
CA CYS A 409 -22.15 16.86 32.82
C CYS A 409 -21.75 18.06 33.70
N THR A 410 -22.66 18.54 34.55
CA THR A 410 -22.36 19.50 35.61
C THR A 410 -21.55 18.90 36.74
N ASP A 411 -21.78 17.62 37.06
CA ASP A 411 -21.17 16.94 38.20
C ASP A 411 -19.92 16.13 37.79
N THR A 412 -19.82 15.72 36.51
CA THR A 412 -18.67 14.98 35.94
C THR A 412 -18.13 15.62 34.65
N PRO A 413 -17.61 16.86 34.70
CA PRO A 413 -17.23 17.61 33.49
C PRO A 413 -16.02 17.02 32.74
N ASP A 414 -15.21 16.20 33.41
CA ASP A 414 -13.98 15.64 32.87
C ASP A 414 -14.19 14.37 32.03
N GLU A 415 -15.43 13.87 31.92
CA GLU A 415 -15.71 12.74 31.04
C GLU A 415 -15.70 13.18 29.57
N THR A 416 -15.06 12.39 28.70
CA THR A 416 -14.87 12.71 27.27
C THR A 416 -16.15 13.16 26.59
N TYR A 417 -17.29 12.56 26.93
CA TYR A 417 -18.58 12.94 26.35
C TYR A 417 -19.07 14.32 26.80
N CYS A 418 -18.79 14.73 28.03
CA CYS A 418 -19.16 16.05 28.55
C CYS A 418 -18.31 17.14 27.91
N ILE A 419 -17.00 16.88 27.76
CA ILE A 419 -16.09 17.77 27.04
C ILE A 419 -16.57 17.93 25.60
N ALA A 420 -16.87 16.83 24.91
CA ALA A 420 -17.33 16.85 23.53
C ALA A 420 -18.64 17.65 23.37
N LEU A 421 -19.64 17.42 24.23
CA LEU A 421 -20.89 18.17 24.21
C LEU A 421 -20.69 19.66 24.48
N GLN A 422 -19.85 20.01 25.45
CA GLN A 422 -19.55 21.40 25.78
C GLN A 422 -18.88 22.12 24.61
N GLU A 423 -17.88 21.49 23.97
CA GLU A 423 -17.22 22.03 22.78
C GLU A 423 -18.21 22.24 21.63
N ALA A 424 -19.08 21.26 21.37
CA ALA A 424 -20.11 21.37 20.33
C ALA A 424 -21.13 22.50 20.62
N ILE A 425 -21.49 22.70 21.89
CA ILE A 425 -22.36 23.81 22.33
C ILE A 425 -21.66 25.16 22.18
N ASP A 426 -20.37 25.24 22.48
CA ASP A 426 -19.59 26.50 22.42
C ASP A 426 -19.29 26.94 20.99
N ASN A 427 -19.22 26.00 20.05
CA ASN A 427 -19.07 26.29 18.62
C ASN A 427 -20.34 26.88 17.97
N LEU A 428 -21.52 26.68 18.57
CA LEU A 428 -22.83 27.17 18.09
C LEU A 428 -23.27 28.48 18.77
#